data_AF-A0A5R8QE06-F1
#
_entry.id   AF-A0A5R8QE06-F1
#
_cell.length_a   1.000
_cell.length_b   1.000
_cell.length_c   1.000
_cell.angle_alpha   90.00
_cell.angle_beta   90.00
_cell.angle_gamma   90.00
#
_symmetry.space_group_name_H-M   'P 1'
#
loop_
_entity.id
_entity.type
_entity.pdbx_description
1 polymer ?
#
loop_
_entity_poly.entity_id
_entity_poly.type
_entity_poly.pdbx_seq_one_letter_code
_entity_poly.pdbx_strand_id
1 'polypeptide(L)'
;MISKLQKLLLVGLTLTALVLLGAAKSPTVYDNEQEALSSELQKLQEQVSEPGVYELTIAYKDASGNVVTKTIELNITPSVIDITAHDVRLPASELATMTDAQWISFAAASGVNSYSGAKVDLAVDSGKVRATAGSYELTFYSGASYKTVQVIITGDSTFQNNIINQYTVVNEVNEETWPFFTLLSNNYIRFGLALVLIFPFLLLISLYWYETRLLKQVEDEINN
;
A
#
# COMPACT_ATOMS: atom_id res chain seq x y z
N MET A 1 31.80 6.23 -81.99
CA MET A 1 30.60 6.74 -81.31
C MET A 1 29.58 5.60 -81.29
N ILE A 2 29.37 4.95 -80.12
CA ILE A 2 28.15 5.04 -79.28
C ILE A 2 26.95 4.37 -80.02
N SER A 3 26.25 3.32 -79.54
CA SER A 3 25.96 2.90 -78.17
C SER A 3 25.58 1.41 -78.06
N LYS A 4 26.19 0.74 -77.08
CA LYS A 4 25.56 -0.03 -75.97
C LYS A 4 24.19 -0.67 -76.27
N LEU A 5 24.18 -1.96 -76.57
CA LEU A 5 23.98 -3.09 -75.63
C LEU A 5 22.55 -3.22 -75.07
N GLN A 6 21.89 -4.26 -75.61
CA GLN A 6 21.06 -5.24 -74.91
C GLN A 6 19.76 -4.76 -74.25
N LYS A 7 18.71 -4.73 -75.09
CA LYS A 7 17.36 -5.16 -74.69
C LYS A 7 17.36 -6.69 -74.55
N LEU A 8 17.16 -7.21 -73.35
CA LEU A 8 16.61 -8.55 -73.14
C LEU A 8 15.50 -8.47 -72.11
N LEU A 9 14.30 -8.87 -72.55
CA LEU A 9 13.10 -9.18 -71.75
C LEU A 9 13.48 -10.00 -70.50
N LEU A 10 13.02 -9.71 -69.29
CA LEU A 10 11.65 -9.68 -68.73
C LEU A 10 10.99 -11.08 -68.60
N VAL A 11 10.46 -11.28 -67.38
CA VAL A 11 9.44 -12.23 -66.89
C VAL A 11 10.00 -13.54 -66.28
N GLY A 12 9.74 -13.88 -65.00
CA GLY A 12 8.91 -13.22 -64.01
C GLY A 12 8.83 -13.98 -62.68
N LEU A 13 8.34 -13.31 -61.64
CA LEU A 13 7.64 -13.90 -60.51
C LEU A 13 6.86 -12.76 -59.83
N THR A 14 5.53 -12.86 -59.77
CA THR A 14 4.66 -11.87 -59.14
C THR A 14 4.65 -12.09 -57.63
N LEU A 15 5.26 -11.18 -56.88
CA LEU A 15 5.04 -11.05 -55.44
C LEU A 15 4.21 -9.80 -55.21
N THR A 16 2.93 -9.98 -54.88
CA THR A 16 2.04 -8.87 -54.54
C THR A 16 2.41 -8.36 -53.16
N ALA A 17 3.36 -7.43 -53.09
CA ALA A 17 3.66 -6.68 -51.88
C ALA A 17 2.63 -5.55 -51.73
N LEU A 18 1.82 -5.60 -50.66
CA LEU A 18 1.04 -4.45 -50.22
C LEU A 18 2.03 -3.46 -49.60
N VAL A 19 2.51 -2.51 -50.41
CA VAL A 19 3.42 -1.46 -49.95
C VAL A 19 2.62 -0.40 -49.20
N LEU A 20 2.69 -0.40 -47.87
CA LEU A 20 2.48 0.84 -47.11
C LEU A 20 3.68 1.75 -47.42
N LEU A 21 3.51 2.72 -48.31
CA LEU A 21 4.50 3.77 -48.55
C LEU A 21 4.53 4.74 -47.36
N GLY A 22 5.23 4.36 -46.30
CA GLY A 22 5.97 5.31 -45.49
C GLY A 22 7.40 5.37 -46.03
N ALA A 23 7.90 6.54 -46.41
CA ALA A 23 9.24 6.68 -46.96
C ALA A 23 10.28 6.11 -45.96
N ALA A 24 10.85 4.94 -46.27
CA ALA A 24 11.91 4.35 -45.47
C ALA A 24 13.17 5.22 -45.58
N LYS A 25 13.34 6.13 -44.62
CA LYS A 25 14.60 6.85 -44.42
C LYS A 25 15.69 5.79 -44.21
N SER A 26 16.73 5.81 -45.05
CA SER A 26 17.85 4.85 -44.93
C SER A 26 18.42 4.89 -43.52
N PRO A 27 18.67 3.74 -42.86
CA PRO A 27 19.15 3.72 -41.49
C PRO A 27 20.52 4.42 -41.41
N THR A 28 20.69 5.28 -40.41
CA THR A 28 21.99 5.87 -40.10
C THR A 28 22.94 4.75 -39.67
N VAL A 29 24.14 4.71 -40.28
CA VAL A 29 25.15 3.69 -40.00
C VAL A 29 26.09 4.20 -38.91
N TYR A 30 26.14 3.49 -37.79
CA TYR A 30 26.96 3.83 -36.63
C TYR A 30 28.26 3.04 -36.60
N ASP A 31 29.23 3.48 -35.80
CA ASP A 31 30.54 2.83 -35.72
C ASP A 31 30.52 1.54 -34.89
N ASN A 32 29.54 1.36 -34.01
CA ASN A 32 29.33 0.13 -33.24
C ASN A 32 27.85 -0.09 -32.89
N GLU A 33 27.53 -1.32 -32.47
CA GLU A 33 26.15 -1.74 -32.15
C GLU A 33 25.54 -0.96 -30.97
N GLN A 34 26.33 -0.70 -29.92
CA GLN A 34 25.83 -0.06 -28.71
C GLN A 34 25.39 1.40 -28.97
N GLU A 35 26.16 2.12 -29.78
CA GLU A 35 25.86 3.49 -30.21
C GLU A 35 24.65 3.53 -31.15
N ALA A 36 24.51 2.53 -32.03
CA ALA A 36 23.33 2.39 -32.88
C ALA A 36 22.07 2.16 -32.05
N LEU A 37 22.15 1.25 -31.06
CA LEU A 37 21.05 0.95 -30.15
C LEU A 37 20.65 2.19 -29.34
N SER A 38 21.59 2.85 -28.66
CA SER A 38 21.26 3.99 -27.80
C SER A 38 20.65 5.16 -28.59
N SER A 39 21.21 5.47 -29.76
CA SER A 39 20.76 6.59 -30.59
C SER A 39 19.37 6.35 -31.19
N GLU A 40 19.13 5.15 -31.72
CA GLU A 40 17.83 4.82 -32.30
C GLU A 40 16.75 4.64 -31.22
N LEU A 41 17.10 4.10 -30.05
CA LEU A 41 16.18 4.05 -28.90
C LEU A 41 15.79 5.45 -28.42
N GLN A 42 16.73 6.40 -28.35
CA GLN A 42 16.42 7.78 -27.99
C GLN A 42 15.46 8.43 -28.99
N LYS A 43 15.72 8.27 -30.29
CA LYS A 43 14.82 8.79 -31.34
C LYS A 43 13.42 8.16 -31.23
N LEU A 44 13.35 6.86 -30.96
CA LEU A 44 12.07 6.16 -30.77
C LEU A 44 11.34 6.72 -29.55
N GLN A 45 12.04 6.94 -28.44
CA GLN A 45 11.45 7.53 -27.22
C GLN A 45 10.91 8.95 -27.45
N GLU A 46 11.56 9.76 -28.30
CA GLU A 46 11.07 11.11 -28.65
C GLU A 46 9.87 11.09 -29.61
N GLN A 47 9.70 10.00 -30.37
CA GLN A 47 8.64 9.87 -31.39
C GLN A 47 7.40 9.10 -30.90
N VAL A 48 7.57 8.22 -29.92
CA VAL A 48 6.50 7.33 -29.45
C VAL A 48 5.86 7.89 -28.19
N SER A 49 4.57 8.22 -28.28
CA SER A 49 3.72 8.64 -27.15
C SER A 49 2.72 7.57 -26.73
N GLU A 50 2.56 6.51 -27.50
CA GLU A 50 1.54 5.48 -27.30
C GLU A 50 2.16 4.09 -27.11
N PRO A 51 1.51 3.21 -26.33
CA PRO A 51 1.92 1.82 -26.22
C PRO A 51 1.70 1.06 -27.52
N GLY A 52 2.57 0.11 -27.81
CA GLY A 52 2.47 -0.68 -29.03
C GLY A 52 3.74 -1.47 -29.32
N VAL A 53 3.68 -2.25 -30.40
CA VAL A 53 4.83 -2.98 -30.92
C VAL A 53 5.50 -2.11 -31.99
N TYR A 54 6.79 -1.85 -31.83
CA TYR A 54 7.59 -1.03 -32.72
C TYR A 54 8.80 -1.81 -33.22
N GLU A 55 9.07 -1.70 -34.52
CA GLU A 55 10.27 -2.28 -35.12
C GLU A 55 11.39 -1.25 -35.12
N LEU A 56 12.47 -1.54 -34.40
CA LEU A 56 13.70 -0.77 -34.40
C LEU A 56 14.70 -1.38 -35.36
N THR A 57 15.01 -0.67 -36.45
CA THR A 57 16.05 -1.10 -37.39
C THR A 57 17.33 -0.31 -37.15
N ILE A 58 18.40 -1.00 -36.76
CA ILE A 58 19.73 -0.42 -36.53
C ILE A 58 20.72 -0.88 -37.61
N ALA A 59 21.67 -0.01 -37.97
CA ALA A 59 22.77 -0.35 -38.85
C ALA A 59 24.10 0.10 -38.22
N TYR A 60 25.10 -0.78 -38.19
CA TYR A 60 26.40 -0.47 -37.59
C TYR A 60 27.55 -1.19 -38.31
N LYS A 61 28.79 -0.73 -38.12
CA LYS A 61 29.99 -1.40 -38.62
C LYS A 61 30.46 -2.48 -37.66
N ASP A 62 30.70 -3.68 -38.18
CA ASP A 62 31.36 -4.74 -37.43
C ASP A 62 32.87 -4.46 -37.26
N ALA A 63 33.57 -5.29 -36.48
CA ALA A 63 35.01 -5.17 -36.27
C ALA A 63 35.86 -5.28 -37.56
N SER A 64 35.27 -5.79 -38.65
CA SER A 64 35.89 -5.92 -39.96
C SER A 64 35.54 -4.75 -40.90
N GLY A 65 34.73 -3.78 -40.43
CA GLY A 65 34.28 -2.62 -41.20
C GLY A 65 33.08 -2.88 -42.12
N ASN A 66 32.45 -4.06 -42.04
CA ASN A 66 31.24 -4.36 -42.82
C ASN A 66 30.01 -3.77 -42.14
N VAL A 67 29.05 -3.30 -42.93
CA VAL A 67 27.77 -2.82 -42.39
C VAL A 67 26.86 -4.02 -42.09
N VAL A 68 26.44 -4.11 -40.84
CA VAL A 68 25.47 -5.08 -40.35
C VAL A 68 24.17 -4.35 -40.04
N THR A 69 23.05 -4.90 -40.49
CA THR A 69 21.70 -4.41 -40.18
C THR A 69 21.01 -5.41 -39.28
N LYS A 70 20.37 -4.92 -38.20
CA LYS A 70 19.54 -5.72 -37.30
C LYS A 70 18.19 -5.06 -37.12
N THR A 71 17.14 -5.88 -37.07
CA THR A 71 15.78 -5.46 -36.73
C THR A 71 15.41 -6.06 -35.39
N ILE A 72 14.93 -5.21 -34.48
CA ILE A 72 14.59 -5.55 -33.11
C ILE A 72 13.13 -5.18 -32.91
N GLU A 73 12.34 -6.14 -32.43
CA GLU A 73 10.96 -5.88 -32.04
C GLU A 73 10.92 -5.36 -30.60
N LEU A 74 10.34 -4.18 -30.40
CA LEU A 74 10.17 -3.55 -29.09
C LEU A 74 8.68 -3.52 -28.75
N ASN A 75 8.34 -4.05 -27.58
CA ASN A 75 7.00 -3.98 -27.05
C ASN A 75 6.92 -2.89 -25.96
N ILE A 76 6.39 -1.73 -26.32
CA ILE A 76 6.18 -0.61 -25.40
C ILE A 76 4.83 -0.81 -24.73
N THR A 77 4.86 -1.02 -23.41
CA THR A 77 3.66 -1.26 -22.62
C THR A 77 3.16 0.03 -21.97
N PRO A 78 1.84 0.21 -21.80
CA PRO A 78 1.29 1.42 -21.22
C PRO A 78 1.77 1.59 -19.79
N SER A 79 2.20 2.80 -19.46
CA SER A 79 2.40 3.14 -18.05
C SER A 79 1.06 3.10 -17.31
N VAL A 80 0.94 2.19 -16.35
CA VAL A 80 -0.23 2.09 -15.47
C VAL A 80 0.11 2.81 -14.17
N ILE A 81 -0.84 3.59 -13.66
CA ILE A 81 -0.71 4.18 -12.33
C ILE A 81 -1.42 3.27 -11.34
N ASP A 82 -0.64 2.68 -10.45
CA ASP A 82 -1.16 1.91 -9.33
C ASP A 82 -1.62 2.88 -8.24
N ILE A 83 -2.93 2.91 -8.01
CA ILE A 83 -3.55 3.73 -6.96
C ILE A 83 -3.89 2.84 -5.76
N THR A 84 -3.28 3.13 -4.62
CA THR A 84 -3.65 2.57 -3.32
C THR A 84 -4.44 3.59 -2.53
N ALA A 85 -5.52 3.18 -1.88
CA ALA A 85 -6.33 4.02 -1.00
C ALA A 85 -7.18 3.12 -0.09
N HIS A 86 -7.58 3.65 1.05
CA HIS A 86 -8.43 3.02 2.05
C HIS A 86 -9.74 3.80 2.26
N ASP A 87 -10.73 3.12 2.80
CA ASP A 87 -12.00 3.73 3.17
C ASP A 87 -11.79 4.77 4.27
N VAL A 88 -12.58 5.85 4.22
CA VAL A 88 -12.49 6.98 5.14
C VAL A 88 -13.72 6.99 6.04
N ARG A 89 -13.54 7.31 7.32
CA ARG A 89 -14.63 7.53 8.27
C ARG A 89 -14.44 8.86 8.97
N LEU A 90 -15.45 9.73 8.90
CA LEU A 90 -15.43 11.05 9.56
C LEU A 90 -16.84 11.49 10.00
N PRO A 91 -16.94 12.45 10.94
CA PRO A 91 -18.21 13.09 11.27
C PRO A 91 -18.67 14.05 10.17
N ALA A 92 -19.98 14.27 10.08
CA ALA A 92 -20.58 15.21 9.12
C ALA A 92 -20.02 16.64 9.25
N SER A 93 -19.70 17.07 10.48
CA SER A 93 -19.09 18.37 10.77
C SER A 93 -17.76 18.65 10.07
N GLU A 94 -16.94 17.62 9.81
CA GLU A 94 -15.61 17.79 9.18
C GLU A 94 -15.68 17.93 7.66
N LEU A 95 -16.75 17.43 7.05
CA LEU A 95 -16.93 17.42 5.59
C LEU A 95 -16.90 18.84 5.00
N ALA A 96 -17.40 19.84 5.73
CA ALA A 96 -17.48 21.23 5.26
C ALA A 96 -16.10 21.87 5.00
N THR A 97 -15.04 21.33 5.59
CA THR A 97 -13.67 21.84 5.45
C THR A 97 -12.76 20.92 4.65
N MET A 98 -13.29 19.82 4.11
CA MET A 98 -12.48 18.84 3.39
C MET A 98 -11.97 19.35 2.05
N THR A 99 -10.66 19.31 1.91
CA THR A 99 -9.91 19.57 0.67
C THR A 99 -9.41 18.25 0.06
N ASP A 100 -9.05 18.26 -1.21
CA ASP A 100 -8.49 17.10 -1.91
C ASP A 100 -7.24 16.55 -1.21
N ALA A 101 -6.37 17.43 -0.71
CA ALA A 101 -5.19 17.03 0.05
C ALA A 101 -5.56 16.30 1.36
N GLN A 102 -6.63 16.73 2.04
CA GLN A 102 -7.13 16.03 3.22
C GLN A 102 -7.73 14.68 2.83
N TRP A 103 -8.54 14.59 1.77
CA TRP A 103 -9.06 13.31 1.29
C TRP A 103 -7.94 12.30 0.98
N ILE A 104 -6.88 12.75 0.32
CA ILE A 104 -5.70 11.94 0.02
C ILE A 104 -5.04 11.47 1.32
N SER A 105 -4.89 12.35 2.32
CA SER A 105 -4.30 12.01 3.61
C SER A 105 -5.15 11.00 4.40
N PHE A 106 -6.46 11.26 4.53
CA PHE A 106 -7.39 10.41 5.27
C PHE A 106 -7.53 9.02 4.67
N ALA A 107 -7.58 8.92 3.34
CA ALA A 107 -7.64 7.64 2.63
C ALA A 107 -6.26 6.96 2.52
N ALA A 108 -5.19 7.59 3.04
CA ALA A 108 -3.80 7.20 2.78
C ALA A 108 -3.56 6.90 1.28
N ALA A 109 -4.12 7.75 0.42
CA ALA A 109 -4.11 7.53 -1.02
C ALA A 109 -2.71 7.82 -1.60
N SER A 110 -2.24 6.94 -2.49
CA SER A 110 -0.97 7.11 -3.19
C SER A 110 -1.07 6.57 -4.61
N GLY A 111 -0.60 7.35 -5.57
CA GLY A 111 -0.42 6.94 -6.96
C GLY A 111 1.06 6.68 -7.23
N VAL A 112 1.38 5.52 -7.80
CA VAL A 112 2.74 5.18 -8.20
C VAL A 112 2.74 4.70 -9.64
N ASN A 113 3.71 5.16 -10.42
CA ASN A 113 3.94 4.64 -11.77
C ASN A 113 4.49 3.21 -11.67
N SER A 114 3.80 2.24 -12.27
CA SER A 114 4.15 0.82 -12.18
C SER A 114 5.53 0.47 -12.75
N TYR A 115 6.10 1.32 -13.61
CA TYR A 115 7.39 1.10 -14.27
C TYR A 115 8.53 1.82 -13.55
N SER A 116 8.35 3.12 -13.28
CA SER A 116 9.42 3.93 -12.69
C SER A 116 9.43 3.90 -11.16
N GLY A 117 8.34 3.48 -10.53
CA GLY A 117 8.15 3.59 -9.07
C GLY A 117 8.01 5.04 -8.59
N ALA A 118 7.93 6.01 -9.52
CA ALA A 118 7.78 7.41 -9.17
C ALA A 118 6.37 7.69 -8.64
N LYS A 119 6.30 8.52 -7.59
CA LYS A 119 5.00 9.02 -7.09
C LYS A 119 4.37 9.94 -8.11
N VAL A 120 3.05 9.85 -8.22
CA VAL A 120 2.24 10.68 -9.10
C VAL A 120 1.16 11.36 -8.28
N ASP A 121 0.86 12.61 -8.65
CA ASP A 121 -0.22 13.36 -8.04
C ASP A 121 -1.58 12.71 -8.33
N LEU A 122 -2.43 12.74 -7.31
CA LEU A 122 -3.80 12.27 -7.38
C LEU A 122 -4.74 13.46 -7.33
N ALA A 123 -5.81 13.38 -8.10
CA ALA A 123 -6.96 14.24 -7.95
C ALA A 123 -8.14 13.46 -7.38
N VAL A 124 -9.09 14.18 -6.78
CA VAL A 124 -10.15 13.61 -5.97
C VAL A 124 -11.51 14.05 -6.48
N ASP A 125 -12.41 13.10 -6.73
CA ASP A 125 -13.83 13.36 -6.95
C ASP A 125 -14.62 12.99 -5.69
N SER A 126 -15.02 14.02 -4.95
CA SER A 126 -15.89 13.93 -3.76
C SER A 126 -17.33 14.34 -4.04
N GLY A 127 -17.72 14.52 -5.32
CA GLY A 127 -19.02 15.05 -5.72
C GLY A 127 -20.23 14.20 -5.32
N LYS A 128 -20.02 12.94 -4.91
CA LYS A 128 -21.04 12.04 -4.38
C LYS A 128 -21.16 12.05 -2.84
N VAL A 129 -20.17 12.59 -2.13
CA VAL A 129 -20.16 12.62 -0.66
C VAL A 129 -21.15 13.66 -0.14
N ARG A 130 -21.93 13.34 0.89
CA ARG A 130 -22.94 14.24 1.48
C ARG A 130 -22.76 14.33 3.00
N ALA A 131 -23.10 15.47 3.58
CA ALA A 131 -23.03 15.71 5.04
C ALA A 131 -24.11 14.99 5.85
N THR A 132 -24.74 13.95 5.29
CA THR A 132 -25.75 13.14 5.96
C THR A 132 -25.13 11.80 6.31
N ALA A 133 -25.43 11.26 7.50
CA ALA A 133 -24.92 9.95 7.90
C ALA A 133 -25.24 8.89 6.82
N GLY A 134 -24.21 8.17 6.36
CA GLY A 134 -24.32 7.28 5.21
C GLY A 134 -22.97 6.88 4.65
N SER A 135 -22.99 6.00 3.64
CA SER A 135 -21.80 5.59 2.88
C SER A 135 -21.85 6.23 1.49
N TYR A 136 -20.76 6.86 1.07
CA TYR A 136 -20.66 7.54 -0.20
C TYR A 136 -19.36 7.17 -0.91
N GLU A 137 -19.41 7.19 -2.23
CA GLU A 137 -18.23 6.91 -3.04
C GLU A 137 -17.32 8.14 -3.12
N LEU A 138 -16.01 7.89 -2.99
CA LEU A 138 -14.94 8.85 -3.23
C LEU A 138 -13.98 8.21 -4.23
N THR A 139 -13.66 8.94 -5.31
CA THR A 139 -12.81 8.40 -6.37
C THR A 139 -11.53 9.20 -6.50
N PHE A 140 -10.40 8.50 -6.46
CA PHE A 140 -9.08 9.04 -6.77
C PHE A 140 -8.73 8.73 -8.22
N TYR A 141 -8.13 9.69 -8.92
CA TYR A 141 -7.73 9.51 -10.31
C TYR A 141 -6.37 10.11 -10.62
N SER A 142 -5.68 9.51 -11.59
CA SER A 142 -4.47 10.02 -12.20
C SER A 142 -4.44 9.59 -13.67
N GLY A 143 -4.62 10.55 -14.57
CA GLY A 143 -4.83 10.28 -15.99
C GLY A 143 -6.05 9.38 -16.22
N ALA A 144 -5.83 8.22 -16.84
CA ALA A 144 -6.88 7.22 -17.10
C ALA A 144 -7.07 6.19 -15.95
N SER A 145 -6.18 6.18 -14.95
CA SER A 145 -6.26 5.24 -13.82
C SER A 145 -7.12 5.83 -12.71
N TYR A 146 -7.97 5.01 -12.09
CA TYR A 146 -8.83 5.43 -10.99
C TYR A 146 -9.00 4.36 -9.92
N LYS A 147 -9.32 4.78 -8.70
CA LYS A 147 -9.74 3.91 -7.61
C LYS A 147 -10.84 4.56 -6.77
N THR A 148 -11.89 3.80 -6.52
CA THR A 148 -13.02 4.24 -5.68
C THR A 148 -12.93 3.56 -4.32
N VAL A 149 -13.14 4.35 -3.27
CA VAL A 149 -13.23 3.92 -1.87
C VAL A 149 -14.54 4.42 -1.25
N GLN A 150 -14.89 3.90 -0.09
CA GLN A 150 -16.06 4.34 0.64
C GLN A 150 -15.71 5.40 1.68
N VAL A 151 -16.56 6.41 1.76
CA VAL A 151 -16.57 7.43 2.80
C VAL A 151 -17.79 7.21 3.67
N ILE A 152 -17.54 6.84 4.91
CA ILE A 152 -18.57 6.62 5.93
C ILE A 152 -18.72 7.90 6.74
N ILE A 153 -19.80 8.62 6.46
CA ILE A 153 -20.20 9.79 7.24
C ILE A 153 -21.02 9.32 8.43
N THR A 154 -20.60 9.74 9.61
CA THR A 154 -21.29 9.47 10.86
C THR A 154 -22.06 10.71 11.30
N GLY A 155 -23.21 10.52 11.94
CA GLY A 155 -24.01 11.65 12.44
C GLY A 155 -23.24 12.43 13.50
N ASP A 156 -23.61 13.71 13.69
CA ASP A 156 -23.00 14.66 14.65
C ASP A 156 -23.29 14.33 16.13
N SER A 157 -23.30 13.04 16.46
CA SER A 157 -23.21 12.59 17.85
C SER A 157 -21.78 12.83 18.31
N THR A 158 -21.48 14.09 18.68
CA THR A 158 -20.27 14.55 19.36
C THR A 158 -19.14 13.52 19.39
N PHE A 159 -18.36 13.44 18.31
CA PHE A 159 -17.06 12.78 18.34
C PHE A 159 -16.17 13.60 19.27
N GLN A 160 -16.22 13.28 20.56
CA GLN A 160 -15.14 13.66 21.46
C GLN A 160 -13.91 12.89 21.00
N ASN A 161 -13.03 13.64 20.31
CA ASN A 161 -11.61 13.39 20.10
C ASN A 161 -11.22 12.05 19.47
N ASN A 162 -11.01 12.03 18.15
CA ASN A 162 -10.01 11.12 17.60
C ASN A 162 -9.37 11.59 16.29
N ILE A 163 -9.02 12.88 16.20
CA ILE A 163 -8.13 13.36 15.16
C ILE A 163 -7.06 14.21 15.85
N ILE A 164 -5.80 13.94 15.47
CA ILE A 164 -4.54 14.43 16.04
C ILE A 164 -3.98 13.53 17.15
N ASN A 165 -3.45 12.37 16.73
CA ASN A 165 -2.12 11.85 17.10
C ASN A 165 -1.78 10.74 16.08
N GLN A 166 -0.91 11.02 15.11
CA GLN A 166 0.43 10.41 15.02
C GLN A 166 0.51 9.01 15.66
N TYR A 167 0.83 8.01 14.83
CA TYR A 167 1.34 6.68 15.19
C TYR A 167 1.25 6.33 16.68
N THR A 168 0.09 5.84 17.10
CA THR A 168 0.06 4.94 18.24
C THR A 168 -0.32 3.60 17.68
N VAL A 169 0.60 2.64 17.73
CA VAL A 169 0.25 1.22 17.63
C VAL A 169 -0.85 1.02 18.66
N VAL A 170 -2.08 0.86 18.20
CA VAL A 170 -3.18 0.41 19.04
C VAL A 170 -2.90 -1.07 19.30
N ASN A 171 -1.98 -1.34 20.22
CA ASN A 171 -2.18 -2.44 21.12
C ASN A 171 -3.40 -2.05 21.94
N GLU A 172 -4.58 -2.31 21.40
CA GLU A 172 -5.78 -2.57 22.20
C GLU A 172 -5.47 -3.84 22.98
N VAL A 173 -4.61 -3.72 23.99
CA VAL A 173 -4.86 -4.45 25.21
C VAL A 173 -6.19 -3.86 25.65
N ASN A 174 -7.27 -4.61 25.45
CA ASN A 174 -8.50 -4.37 26.15
C ASN A 174 -8.11 -4.32 27.63
N GLU A 175 -7.87 -3.13 28.15
CA GLU A 175 -8.05 -2.88 29.56
C GLU A 175 -9.55 -2.98 29.76
N GLU A 176 -10.03 -4.24 29.79
CA GLU A 176 -11.24 -4.60 30.47
C GLU A 176 -11.02 -4.14 31.91
N THR A 177 -11.30 -2.87 32.15
CA THR A 177 -11.47 -2.34 33.47
C THR A 177 -12.76 -2.98 33.93
N TRP A 178 -12.65 -4.17 34.53
CA TRP A 178 -13.79 -4.79 35.19
C TRP A 178 -14.10 -3.93 36.42
N PRO A 179 -15.11 -3.05 36.41
CA PRO A 179 -15.38 -2.15 37.53
C PRO A 179 -15.66 -2.93 38.82
N PHE A 180 -16.14 -4.17 38.68
CA PHE A 180 -16.27 -5.15 39.76
C PHE A 180 -14.93 -5.49 40.42
N PHE A 181 -13.87 -5.79 39.65
CA PHE A 181 -12.54 -6.10 40.18
C PHE A 181 -11.88 -4.88 40.82
N THR A 182 -12.17 -3.66 40.35
CA THR A 182 -11.63 -2.43 40.95
C THR A 182 -12.27 -2.11 42.31
N LEU A 183 -13.57 -2.33 42.44
CA LEU A 183 -14.31 -2.23 43.72
C LEU A 183 -13.94 -3.37 44.69
N LEU A 184 -13.73 -4.58 44.18
CA LEU A 184 -13.23 -5.71 44.97
C LEU A 184 -11.80 -5.49 45.44
N SER A 185 -10.88 -5.09 44.57
CA SER A 185 -9.45 -5.10 44.90
C SER A 185 -9.11 -4.16 46.06
N ASN A 186 -9.62 -2.93 46.09
CA ASN A 186 -9.16 -1.97 47.10
C ASN A 186 -9.57 -2.34 48.53
N ASN A 187 -10.79 -2.87 48.73
CA ASN A 187 -11.23 -3.28 50.06
C ASN A 187 -10.82 -4.72 50.39
N TYR A 188 -11.00 -5.66 49.46
CA TYR A 188 -10.75 -7.07 49.74
C TYR A 188 -9.26 -7.41 49.83
N ILE A 189 -8.37 -6.71 49.11
CA ILE A 189 -6.92 -6.91 49.30
C ILE A 189 -6.51 -6.41 50.68
N ARG A 190 -7.01 -5.26 51.15
CA ARG A 190 -6.70 -4.75 52.50
C ARG A 190 -7.21 -5.69 53.60
N PHE A 191 -8.44 -6.19 53.46
CA PHE A 191 -8.98 -7.19 54.39
C PHE A 191 -8.21 -8.51 54.32
N GLY A 192 -7.89 -9.00 53.11
CA GLY A 192 -7.11 -10.21 52.92
C GLY A 192 -5.72 -10.11 53.54
N LEU A 193 -5.02 -8.99 53.36
CA LEU A 193 -3.71 -8.74 53.95
C LEU A 193 -3.77 -8.70 55.48
N ALA A 194 -4.79 -8.02 56.04
CA ALA A 194 -5.01 -7.99 57.49
C ALA A 194 -5.33 -9.38 58.05
N LEU A 195 -6.10 -10.19 57.32
CA LEU A 195 -6.45 -11.55 57.72
C LEU A 195 -5.23 -12.47 57.69
N VAL A 196 -4.38 -12.38 56.66
CA VAL A 196 -3.10 -13.10 56.60
C VAL A 196 -2.18 -12.73 57.76
N LEU A 197 -2.19 -11.45 58.18
CA LEU A 197 -1.37 -11.01 59.31
C LEU A 197 -1.92 -11.49 60.66
N ILE A 198 -3.23 -11.51 60.86
CA ILE A 198 -3.88 -11.80 62.16
C ILE A 198 -4.12 -13.31 62.36
N PHE A 199 -4.39 -14.05 61.28
CA PHE A 199 -4.66 -15.49 61.32
C PHE A 199 -3.62 -16.34 62.07
N PRO A 200 -2.29 -16.18 61.87
CA PRO A 200 -1.30 -16.97 62.60
C PRO A 200 -1.34 -16.70 64.11
N PHE A 201 -1.63 -15.47 64.54
CA PHE A 201 -1.77 -15.14 65.96
C PHE A 201 -3.02 -15.77 66.57
N LEU A 202 -4.14 -15.78 65.84
CA LEU A 202 -5.36 -16.47 66.28
C LEU A 202 -5.15 -17.98 66.42
N LEU A 203 -4.39 -18.59 65.50
CA LEU A 203 -4.05 -20.00 65.55
C LEU A 203 -3.17 -20.32 66.77
N LEU A 204 -2.17 -19.49 67.05
CA LEU A 204 -1.34 -19.59 68.26
C LEU A 204 -2.16 -19.45 69.55
N ILE A 205 -3.08 -18.49 69.62
CA ILE A 205 -3.98 -18.34 70.78
C ILE A 205 -4.87 -19.58 70.92
N SER A 206 -5.44 -20.09 69.83
CA SER A 206 -6.26 -21.29 69.85
C SER A 206 -5.49 -22.52 70.33
N LEU A 207 -4.24 -22.70 69.90
CA LEU A 207 -3.37 -23.79 70.35
C LEU A 207 -3.05 -23.65 71.83
N TYR A 208 -2.74 -22.44 72.31
CA TYR A 208 -2.50 -22.18 73.72
C TYR A 208 -3.70 -22.54 74.61
N TRP A 209 -4.91 -22.19 74.19
CA TRP A 209 -6.14 -22.57 74.90
C TRP A 209 -6.39 -24.09 74.89
N TYR A 210 -5.99 -24.78 73.82
CA TYR A 210 -6.09 -26.23 73.74
C TYR A 210 -5.10 -26.92 74.70
N GLU A 211 -3.84 -26.48 74.72
CA GLU A 211 -2.82 -27.03 75.63
C GLU A 211 -3.18 -26.82 77.11
N THR A 212 -3.64 -25.62 77.48
CA THR A 212 -4.06 -25.34 78.86
C THR A 212 -5.23 -26.19 79.33
N ARG A 213 -6.14 -26.60 78.43
CA ARG A 213 -7.21 -27.55 78.76
C ARG A 213 -6.69 -28.98 78.93
N LEU A 214 -5.80 -29.42 78.04
CA LEU A 214 -5.18 -30.75 78.15
C LEU A 214 -4.37 -30.89 79.44
N LEU A 215 -3.59 -29.86 79.80
CA LEU A 215 -2.81 -29.86 81.03
C LEU A 215 -3.70 -29.99 82.27
N LYS A 216 -4.84 -29.30 82.31
CA LYS A 216 -5.81 -29.46 83.40
C LYS A 216 -6.40 -30.86 83.47
N GLN A 217 -6.75 -31.45 82.33
CA GLN A 217 -7.28 -32.82 82.30
C GLN A 217 -6.26 -33.85 82.80
N VAL A 218 -4.99 -33.70 82.41
CA VAL A 218 -3.91 -34.59 82.89
C VAL A 218 -3.64 -34.37 84.37
N GLU A 219 -3.65 -33.12 84.86
CA GLU A 219 -3.48 -32.82 86.29
C GLU A 219 -4.64 -33.40 87.13
N ASP A 220 -5.88 -33.30 86.65
CA ASP A 220 -7.05 -33.91 87.29
C ASP A 220 -6.97 -35.46 87.31
N GLU A 221 -6.41 -36.09 86.26
CA GLU A 221 -6.16 -37.55 86.24
C GLU A 221 -5.00 -37.98 87.17
N ILE A 222 -3.99 -37.14 87.37
CA ILE A 222 -2.88 -37.45 88.30
C ILE A 222 -3.31 -37.30 89.77
N ASN A 223 -4.22 -36.35 90.06
CA ASN A 223 -4.66 -36.02 91.42
C ASN A 223 -5.87 -36.83 91.93
N ASN A 224 -6.43 -37.74 91.12
CA ASN A 224 -7.55 -38.61 91.46
C ASN A 224 -7.10 -40.08 91.54
#